data_AF-A0A0S2F8F1-F1
#
_entry.id   AF-A0A0S2F8F1-F1
#
_cell.length_a   1.000
_cell.length_b   1.000
_cell.length_c   1.000
_cell.angle_alpha   90.00
_cell.angle_beta   90.00
_cell.angle_gamma   90.00
#
_symmetry.space_group_name_H-M   'P 1'
#
loop_
_entity.id
_entity.type
_entity.pdbx_description
1 polymer ?
#
loop_
_entity_poly.entity_id
_entity_poly.type
_entity_poly.pdbx_seq_one_letter_code
_entity_poly.pdbx_strand_id
1 'polypeptide(L)'
;MENDEMKRLCIGLFATLFAINAAATDLSPSAVGGGDIPGDYASIDFYISKDDWASTLTLSNSAADQSTVTIHSSTGKTSNLIAGNTDYPLTSMTIYKDDHVTFVYQAAKQRWVVTAPSYTPNSNGGSGNMPSPAVGKYTRFDIADGDWAQAITLPASAPDNSVLAVGSTASWGSKISSQNLQFASTFNLRAGDQYVFVYQTKFQRWFSVKTPVTTLNAGSIGTQMPAPVVPNTEIKFANGNWTPNLTLPATAGDRDRISVISDATWLATIGNQNLATTSTLKLFPGARYDFIFIKENNHWALQSSPNVLLTPNTLGSDQLPDMRTPLVRFNTLDGNWSKKIFLPVNAQAGDEVIVKSDATFGFEVTGQSTAFGTLPVSTGETVRFVRDSAGRWAQDTRVITILLTYSDRAVARVGEIGEKMRLLEGLRLTNEALENSKANFYAKSVGFLKHQLAETSLSDALNAAQTDQTVLAARQQLGADAFYYEDYYNATAASCGLGVLSVTQREAMVGIGALECGTTILRHELAHNMGIAHANENNGATAYAKGYHMTKEIMNDNVIPYYSNPRIYTPDYGVAMGIENEIDAVRAMNERSKTVSEFY
;
A
#
# COMPACT_ATOMS: atom_id res chain seq x y z
N MET A 1 -28.73 -66.39 64.75
CA MET A 1 -27.66 -67.00 63.94
C MET A 1 -27.80 -66.39 62.57
N GLU A 2 -27.09 -65.28 62.36
CA GLU A 2 -25.83 -65.25 61.59
C GLU A 2 -26.15 -65.23 60.09
N ASN A 3 -25.96 -64.06 59.45
CA ASN A 3 -24.87 -63.77 58.49
C ASN A 3 -25.25 -64.27 57.08
N ASP A 4 -24.98 -63.60 55.96
CA ASP A 4 -24.21 -62.41 55.64
C ASP A 4 -24.50 -62.03 54.16
N GLU A 5 -24.08 -60.82 53.80
CA GLU A 5 -23.61 -60.39 52.49
C GLU A 5 -24.46 -60.52 51.21
N MET A 6 -24.92 -59.34 50.78
CA MET A 6 -25.29 -58.96 49.43
C MET A 6 -24.02 -58.80 48.56
N LYS A 7 -23.71 -59.76 47.68
CA LYS A 7 -22.69 -59.59 46.62
C LYS A 7 -23.34 -59.22 45.28
N ARG A 8 -23.23 -57.94 44.92
CA ARG A 8 -23.43 -57.45 43.55
C ARG A 8 -22.23 -57.84 42.69
N LEU A 9 -22.45 -58.69 41.69
CA LEU A 9 -21.48 -59.01 40.67
C LEU A 9 -21.63 -57.99 39.52
N CYS A 10 -20.75 -56.99 39.48
CA CYS A 10 -20.56 -56.13 38.31
C CYS A 10 -19.67 -56.88 37.31
N ILE A 11 -20.24 -57.32 36.19
CA ILE A 11 -19.46 -57.76 35.03
C ILE A 11 -18.98 -56.50 34.32
N GLY A 12 -17.69 -56.18 34.50
CA GLY A 12 -17.02 -55.11 33.78
C GLY A 12 -16.81 -55.50 32.31
N LEU A 13 -17.46 -54.76 31.41
CA LEU A 13 -17.15 -54.79 29.98
C LEU A 13 -15.92 -53.91 29.75
N PHE A 14 -14.73 -54.52 29.68
CA PHE A 14 -13.51 -53.85 29.23
C PHE A 14 -13.62 -53.62 27.72
N ALA A 15 -14.13 -52.46 27.31
CA ALA A 15 -13.99 -51.99 25.94
C ALA A 15 -12.56 -51.47 25.75
N THR A 16 -11.67 -52.32 25.25
CA THR A 16 -10.39 -51.91 24.68
C THR A 16 -10.66 -51.01 23.47
N LEU A 17 -10.57 -49.68 23.67
CA LEU A 17 -10.47 -48.71 22.58
C LEU A 17 -9.12 -48.95 21.88
N PHE A 18 -9.16 -49.70 20.78
CA PHE A 18 -8.10 -49.64 19.78
C PHE A 18 -8.24 -48.28 19.09
N ALA A 19 -7.29 -47.37 19.35
CA ALA A 19 -7.07 -46.22 18.49
C ALA A 19 -6.57 -46.77 17.14
N ILE A 20 -7.48 -46.87 16.18
CA ILE A 20 -7.12 -47.15 14.79
C ILE A 20 -6.43 -45.89 14.30
N ASN A 21 -5.10 -45.92 14.16
CA ASN A 21 -4.39 -44.89 13.40
C ASN A 21 -4.87 -45.02 11.95
N ALA A 22 -5.88 -44.23 11.58
CA ALA A 22 -6.28 -44.11 10.18
C ALA A 22 -5.07 -43.61 9.40
N ALA A 23 -4.67 -44.34 8.36
CA ALA A 23 -3.63 -43.89 7.45
C ALA A 23 -4.07 -42.56 6.82
N ALA A 24 -3.14 -41.64 6.62
CA ALA A 24 -3.40 -40.40 5.91
C ALA A 24 -3.89 -40.74 4.48
N THR A 25 -4.84 -39.95 3.99
CA THR A 25 -5.28 -40.02 2.59
C THR A 25 -4.41 -39.08 1.77
N ASP A 26 -3.66 -39.64 0.83
CA ASP A 26 -2.82 -38.85 -0.06
C ASP A 26 -3.69 -38.17 -1.12
N LEU A 27 -3.61 -36.84 -1.18
CA LEU A 27 -4.31 -36.01 -2.17
C LEU A 27 -3.33 -35.07 -2.87
N SER A 28 -3.75 -34.53 -4.00
CA SER A 28 -2.99 -33.54 -4.77
C SER A 28 -3.97 -32.62 -5.52
N PRO A 29 -3.50 -31.50 -6.10
CA PRO A 29 -4.39 -30.59 -6.79
C PRO A 29 -5.23 -31.24 -7.90
N SER A 30 -4.62 -32.08 -8.74
CA SER A 30 -5.32 -32.80 -9.80
C SER A 30 -6.36 -33.80 -9.27
N ALA A 31 -6.10 -34.41 -8.10
CA ALA A 31 -7.01 -35.38 -7.48
C ALA A 31 -8.29 -34.74 -6.93
N VAL A 32 -8.23 -33.47 -6.51
CA VAL A 32 -9.38 -32.72 -6.00
C VAL A 32 -9.93 -31.68 -6.99
N GLY A 33 -9.33 -31.60 -8.18
CA GLY A 33 -9.73 -30.65 -9.23
C GLY A 33 -9.32 -29.20 -8.97
N GLY A 34 -8.35 -28.94 -8.09
CA GLY A 34 -7.91 -27.59 -7.72
C GLY A 34 -7.14 -27.54 -6.39
N GLY A 35 -7.08 -26.37 -5.76
CA GLY A 35 -6.41 -26.18 -4.46
C GLY A 35 -7.32 -26.26 -3.24
N ASP A 36 -8.58 -26.65 -3.42
CA ASP A 36 -9.55 -26.72 -2.33
C ASP A 36 -9.44 -28.08 -1.61
N ILE A 37 -8.75 -28.08 -0.47
CA ILE A 37 -8.47 -29.29 0.30
C ILE A 37 -9.72 -29.68 1.10
N PRO A 38 -10.28 -30.88 0.90
CA PRO A 38 -11.54 -31.27 1.52
C PRO A 38 -11.36 -31.58 3.02
N GLY A 39 -12.47 -31.61 3.77
CA GLY A 39 -12.47 -31.82 5.23
C GLY A 39 -13.19 -33.09 5.68
N ASP A 40 -13.52 -33.98 4.74
CA ASP A 40 -14.26 -35.23 4.94
C ASP A 40 -13.38 -36.42 5.35
N TYR A 41 -12.05 -36.26 5.30
CA TYR A 41 -11.08 -37.24 5.78
C TYR A 41 -10.61 -36.93 7.20
N ALA A 42 -10.30 -37.98 7.97
CA ALA A 42 -9.71 -37.82 9.30
C ALA A 42 -8.25 -37.32 9.24
N SER A 43 -7.51 -37.71 8.20
CA SER A 43 -6.13 -37.23 7.96
C SER A 43 -5.86 -37.17 6.46
N ILE A 44 -5.25 -36.07 6.00
CA ILE A 44 -4.87 -35.82 4.60
C ILE A 44 -3.40 -35.44 4.54
N ASP A 45 -2.65 -36.07 3.63
CA ASP A 45 -1.36 -35.59 3.16
C ASP A 45 -1.54 -35.03 1.74
N PHE A 46 -1.45 -33.70 1.59
CA PHE A 46 -1.69 -32.97 0.35
C PHE A 46 -0.36 -32.61 -0.33
N TYR A 47 -0.07 -33.27 -1.46
CA TYR A 47 1.19 -33.14 -2.17
C TYR A 47 1.09 -32.16 -3.34
N ILE A 48 2.00 -31.18 -3.37
CA ILE A 48 2.15 -30.19 -4.43
C ILE A 48 3.49 -30.39 -5.11
N SER A 49 3.47 -30.57 -6.43
CA SER A 49 4.66 -30.85 -7.24
C SER A 49 4.75 -29.89 -8.44
N LYS A 50 5.80 -30.02 -9.27
CA LYS A 50 5.98 -29.16 -10.44
C LYS A 50 4.85 -29.33 -11.46
N ASP A 51 4.41 -30.57 -11.65
CA ASP A 51 3.44 -30.98 -12.67
C ASP A 51 2.02 -31.11 -12.10
N ASP A 52 1.86 -31.03 -10.79
CA ASP A 52 0.58 -31.05 -10.08
C ASP A 52 0.56 -29.94 -9.01
N TRP A 53 0.09 -28.75 -9.42
CA TRP A 53 0.22 -27.51 -8.67
C TRP A 53 -1.03 -26.64 -8.77
N ALA A 54 -1.39 -25.98 -7.66
CA ALA A 54 -2.37 -24.91 -7.62
C ALA A 54 -1.76 -23.67 -6.98
N SER A 55 -1.99 -22.50 -7.57
CA SER A 55 -1.47 -21.22 -7.05
C SER A 55 -2.09 -20.82 -5.71
N THR A 56 -3.33 -21.23 -5.49
CA THR A 56 -4.13 -20.87 -4.32
C THR A 56 -4.64 -22.15 -3.69
N LEU A 57 -4.53 -22.23 -2.37
CA LEU A 57 -5.01 -23.36 -1.58
C LEU A 57 -6.05 -22.86 -0.57
N THR A 58 -7.02 -23.71 -0.23
CA THR A 58 -7.95 -23.48 0.88
C THR A 58 -8.09 -24.74 1.72
N LEU A 59 -8.39 -24.58 3.01
CA LEU A 59 -8.85 -25.68 3.87
C LEU A 59 -10.36 -25.60 3.99
N SER A 60 -11.04 -26.74 3.99
CA SER A 60 -12.49 -26.82 4.25
C SER A 60 -12.90 -26.05 5.53
N ASN A 61 -14.03 -25.36 5.50
CA ASN A 61 -14.57 -24.65 6.67
C ASN A 61 -15.13 -25.58 7.76
N SER A 62 -15.36 -26.85 7.45
CA SER A 62 -15.74 -27.87 8.42
C SER A 62 -14.96 -29.16 8.23
N ALA A 63 -14.57 -29.77 9.34
CA ALA A 63 -14.04 -31.12 9.42
C ALA A 63 -14.47 -31.75 10.76
N ALA A 64 -14.20 -33.04 10.95
CA ALA A 64 -14.36 -33.65 12.26
C ALA A 64 -13.33 -33.06 13.25
N ASP A 65 -13.65 -33.08 14.55
CA ASP A 65 -12.68 -32.63 15.55
C ASP A 65 -11.41 -33.49 15.48
N GLN A 66 -10.25 -32.84 15.61
CA GLN A 66 -8.92 -33.46 15.45
C GLN A 66 -8.57 -33.94 14.04
N SER A 67 -9.38 -33.66 13.00
CA SER A 67 -8.97 -33.92 11.62
C SER A 67 -7.66 -33.20 11.29
N THR A 68 -6.78 -33.83 10.52
CA THR A 68 -5.48 -33.28 10.16
C THR A 68 -5.30 -33.08 8.66
N VAL A 69 -4.61 -32.01 8.28
CA VAL A 69 -4.12 -31.77 6.92
C VAL A 69 -2.64 -31.44 6.98
N THR A 70 -1.79 -32.18 6.30
CA THR A 70 -0.38 -31.84 6.07
C THR A 70 -0.18 -31.46 4.61
N ILE A 71 0.38 -30.29 4.35
CA ILE A 71 0.72 -29.84 3.01
C ILE A 71 2.22 -30.09 2.79
N HIS A 72 2.56 -30.81 1.72
CA HIS A 72 3.93 -31.09 1.30
C HIS A 72 4.19 -30.45 -0.07
N SER A 73 5.24 -29.62 -0.17
CA SER A 73 5.59 -28.96 -1.43
C SER A 73 6.99 -29.36 -1.89
N SER A 74 7.12 -29.86 -3.12
CA SER A 74 8.42 -30.16 -3.75
C SER A 74 8.74 -29.24 -4.94
N THR A 75 7.84 -28.31 -5.27
CA THR A 75 7.93 -27.45 -6.45
C THR A 75 8.66 -26.14 -6.16
N GLY A 76 9.38 -25.61 -7.15
CA GLY A 76 9.96 -24.28 -7.10
C GLY A 76 8.94 -23.13 -7.25
N LYS A 77 7.69 -23.44 -7.62
CA LYS A 77 6.60 -22.46 -7.66
C LYS A 77 6.00 -22.28 -6.27
N THR A 78 5.71 -21.05 -5.87
CA THR A 78 5.02 -20.80 -4.60
C THR A 78 3.51 -21.03 -4.74
N SER A 79 2.88 -21.45 -3.65
CA SER A 79 1.42 -21.52 -3.50
C SER A 79 0.99 -20.65 -2.33
N ASN A 80 -0.22 -20.08 -2.35
CA ASN A 80 -0.74 -19.28 -1.24
C ASN A 80 -1.96 -19.95 -0.62
N LEU A 81 -1.84 -20.38 0.64
CA LEU A 81 -2.95 -20.90 1.42
C LEU A 81 -3.75 -19.73 2.02
N ILE A 82 -5.04 -19.64 1.71
CA ILE A 82 -5.94 -18.69 2.35
C ILE A 82 -6.17 -19.12 3.80
N ALA A 83 -5.80 -18.27 4.75
CA ALA A 83 -5.69 -18.62 6.16
C ALA A 83 -6.86 -18.12 7.02
N GLY A 84 -7.94 -17.63 6.41
CA GLY A 84 -9.07 -16.99 7.09
C GLY A 84 -9.85 -17.88 8.07
N ASN A 85 -9.78 -19.20 7.92
CA ASN A 85 -10.36 -20.18 8.84
C ASN A 85 -9.30 -20.93 9.67
N THR A 86 -8.10 -20.36 9.77
CA THR A 86 -6.99 -20.90 10.56
C THR A 86 -6.68 -20.00 11.76
N ASP A 87 -5.77 -20.43 12.65
CA ASP A 87 -5.20 -19.56 13.68
C ASP A 87 -3.85 -18.94 13.28
N TYR A 88 -3.43 -19.11 12.02
CA TYR A 88 -2.30 -18.38 11.46
C TYR A 88 -2.66 -16.89 11.37
N PRO A 89 -1.77 -15.99 11.83
CA PRO A 89 -2.17 -14.60 12.07
C PRO A 89 -2.34 -13.70 10.84
N LEU A 90 -1.92 -14.16 9.65
CA LEU A 90 -2.00 -13.39 8.41
C LEU A 90 -3.12 -13.94 7.52
N THR A 91 -3.54 -13.16 6.52
CA THR A 91 -4.63 -13.55 5.60
C THR A 91 -4.28 -14.72 4.70
N SER A 92 -2.99 -14.93 4.43
CA SER A 92 -2.51 -16.09 3.68
C SER A 92 -1.12 -16.52 4.13
N MET A 93 -0.86 -17.81 4.00
CA MET A 93 0.45 -18.42 4.23
C MET A 93 1.04 -18.83 2.87
N THR A 94 2.23 -18.30 2.55
CA THR A 94 2.95 -18.75 1.36
C THR A 94 3.64 -20.07 1.63
N ILE A 95 3.36 -21.07 0.79
CA ILE A 95 3.98 -22.39 0.77
C ILE A 95 5.09 -22.38 -0.29
N TYR A 96 6.31 -22.62 0.16
CA TYR A 96 7.52 -22.64 -0.65
C TYR A 96 7.93 -24.08 -0.99
N LYS A 97 8.99 -24.21 -1.78
CA LYS A 97 9.64 -25.50 -2.00
C LYS A 97 10.14 -26.06 -0.67
N ASP A 98 9.95 -27.37 -0.48
CA ASP A 98 10.39 -28.17 0.67
C ASP A 98 9.68 -27.83 1.99
N ASP A 99 8.59 -27.03 1.94
CA ASP A 99 7.75 -26.76 3.10
C ASP A 99 6.86 -27.98 3.44
N HIS A 100 6.70 -28.19 4.75
CA HIS A 100 5.81 -29.17 5.36
C HIS A 100 4.99 -28.48 6.46
N VAL A 101 3.68 -28.29 6.23
CA VAL A 101 2.83 -27.56 7.18
C VAL A 101 1.63 -28.40 7.56
N THR A 102 1.47 -28.68 8.86
CA THR A 102 0.34 -29.45 9.40
C THR A 102 -0.67 -28.53 10.08
N PHE A 103 -1.95 -28.82 9.87
CA PHE A 103 -3.09 -28.19 10.52
C PHE A 103 -3.95 -29.24 11.23
N VAL A 104 -4.51 -28.87 12.39
CA VAL A 104 -5.46 -29.70 13.15
C VAL A 104 -6.76 -28.94 13.33
N TYR A 105 -7.88 -29.52 12.90
CA TYR A 105 -9.19 -28.88 13.06
C TYR A 105 -9.65 -28.95 14.53
N GLN A 106 -10.07 -27.82 15.07
CA GLN A 106 -10.68 -27.73 16.40
C GLN A 106 -12.15 -27.34 16.25
N ALA A 107 -13.04 -28.33 16.37
CA ALA A 107 -14.49 -28.15 16.15
C ALA A 107 -15.10 -27.13 17.12
N ALA A 108 -14.62 -27.09 18.37
CA ALA A 108 -15.05 -26.11 19.37
C ALA A 108 -14.76 -24.65 18.99
N LYS A 109 -13.77 -24.43 18.11
CA LYS A 109 -13.39 -23.10 17.60
C LYS A 109 -13.77 -22.90 16.13
N GLN A 110 -14.33 -23.93 15.50
CA GLN A 110 -14.64 -24.00 14.05
C GLN A 110 -13.48 -23.51 13.18
N ARG A 111 -12.25 -23.90 13.52
CA ARG A 111 -11.04 -23.42 12.85
C ARG A 111 -9.93 -24.46 12.82
N TRP A 112 -9.08 -24.35 11.82
CA TRP A 112 -7.82 -25.09 11.73
C TRP A 112 -6.75 -24.43 12.60
N VAL A 113 -5.98 -25.23 13.34
CA VAL A 113 -4.86 -24.76 14.15
C VAL A 113 -3.58 -25.26 13.52
N VAL A 114 -2.68 -24.33 13.14
CA VAL A 114 -1.39 -24.71 12.58
C VAL A 114 -0.50 -25.32 13.67
N THR A 115 0.05 -26.49 13.39
CA THR A 115 1.07 -27.11 14.23
C THR A 115 2.38 -26.38 14.00
N ALA A 116 2.78 -25.56 14.97
CA ALA A 116 3.96 -24.71 14.91
C ALA A 116 4.68 -24.73 16.26
N PRO A 117 6.00 -24.56 16.29
CA PRO A 117 6.75 -24.40 17.54
C PRO A 117 6.12 -23.32 18.42
N SER A 118 5.91 -23.66 19.70
CA SER A 118 5.35 -22.77 20.70
C SER A 118 6.27 -22.75 21.90
N TYR A 119 6.60 -21.55 22.37
CA TYR A 119 7.50 -21.33 23.49
C TYR A 119 6.83 -20.44 24.55
N THR A 120 7.27 -20.62 25.78
CA THR A 120 7.00 -19.71 26.90
C THR A 120 8.33 -19.40 27.60
N PRO A 121 8.41 -18.39 28.48
CA PRO A 121 9.60 -18.15 29.28
C PRO A 121 10.11 -19.43 29.98
N ASN A 122 9.25 -20.19 30.66
CA ASN A 122 9.62 -21.40 31.37
C ASN A 122 10.11 -22.51 30.43
N SER A 123 9.45 -22.70 29.27
CA SER A 123 9.91 -23.67 28.27
C SER A 123 11.20 -23.24 27.56
N ASN A 124 11.63 -21.99 27.78
CA ASN A 124 12.80 -21.36 27.19
C ASN A 124 13.84 -20.96 28.26
N GLY A 125 13.97 -21.77 29.31
CA GLY A 125 14.99 -21.59 30.36
C GLY A 125 14.77 -20.37 31.25
N GLY A 126 13.52 -19.91 31.40
CA GLY A 126 13.15 -18.71 32.16
C GLY A 126 13.41 -17.40 31.42
N SER A 127 13.65 -17.44 30.09
CA SER A 127 14.09 -16.30 29.30
C SER A 127 13.00 -15.75 28.37
N GLY A 128 12.87 -14.43 28.32
CA GLY A 128 12.08 -13.71 27.31
C GLY A 128 12.79 -13.55 25.96
N ASN A 129 14.03 -14.04 25.81
CA ASN A 129 14.73 -14.00 24.52
C ASN A 129 14.21 -15.14 23.64
N MET A 130 13.46 -14.80 22.61
CA MET A 130 12.87 -15.79 21.72
C MET A 130 13.94 -16.57 20.96
N PRO A 131 13.80 -17.89 20.83
CA PRO A 131 14.68 -18.68 19.96
C PRO A 131 14.48 -18.26 18.49
N SER A 132 15.52 -18.41 17.68
CA SER A 132 15.38 -18.24 16.22
C SER A 132 14.43 -19.31 15.67
N PRO A 133 13.48 -18.95 14.79
CA PRO A 133 12.61 -19.94 14.15
C PRO A 133 13.42 -21.02 13.45
N ALA A 134 13.02 -22.28 13.63
CA ALA A 134 13.47 -23.36 12.76
C ALA A 134 12.98 -23.13 11.33
N VAL A 135 13.57 -23.84 10.37
CA VAL A 135 13.06 -23.91 8.99
C VAL A 135 11.60 -24.39 9.05
N GLY A 136 10.63 -23.53 8.67
CA GLY A 136 9.20 -23.78 8.92
C GLY A 136 8.37 -22.61 9.51
N LYS A 137 8.85 -21.38 9.33
CA LYS A 137 8.14 -20.10 9.07
C LYS A 137 7.06 -19.55 10.03
N TYR A 138 6.56 -20.27 11.03
CA TYR A 138 5.69 -19.68 12.06
C TYR A 138 6.06 -20.18 13.45
N THR A 139 6.27 -19.27 14.40
CA THR A 139 6.55 -19.61 15.80
C THR A 139 5.69 -18.76 16.72
N ARG A 140 5.20 -19.37 17.81
CA ARG A 140 4.43 -18.71 18.87
C ARG A 140 5.29 -18.53 20.12
N PHE A 141 5.12 -17.40 20.80
CA PHE A 141 5.68 -17.15 22.11
C PHE A 141 4.62 -16.52 23.01
N ASP A 142 4.19 -17.26 24.02
CA ASP A 142 3.11 -16.84 24.91
C ASP A 142 3.63 -16.65 26.33
N ILE A 143 3.16 -15.60 26.99
CA ILE A 143 3.40 -15.37 28.43
C ILE A 143 2.09 -15.44 29.21
N ALA A 144 2.17 -15.92 30.44
CA ALA A 144 1.04 -16.11 31.36
C ALA A 144 1.46 -15.87 32.81
N ASP A 145 0.49 -15.79 33.72
CA ASP A 145 0.79 -15.71 35.15
C ASP A 145 1.55 -16.97 35.62
N GLY A 146 2.69 -16.79 36.28
CA GLY A 146 3.61 -17.88 36.64
C GLY A 146 4.54 -18.35 35.52
N ASP A 147 4.39 -17.82 34.31
CA ASP A 147 5.23 -18.10 33.14
C ASP A 147 5.46 -16.80 32.33
N TRP A 148 6.22 -15.89 32.94
CA TRP A 148 6.27 -14.48 32.57
C TRP A 148 7.70 -13.95 32.48
N ALA A 149 7.92 -13.02 31.55
CA ALA A 149 9.16 -12.25 31.46
C ALA A 149 8.83 -10.78 31.23
N GLN A 150 9.60 -9.88 31.86
CA GLN A 150 9.37 -8.43 31.77
C GLN A 150 9.58 -7.87 30.35
N ALA A 151 10.57 -8.43 29.64
CA ALA A 151 10.92 -8.02 28.28
C ALA A 151 11.05 -9.24 27.38
N ILE A 152 10.48 -9.14 26.18
CA ILE A 152 10.57 -10.14 25.12
C ILE A 152 11.48 -9.60 24.02
N THR A 153 12.52 -10.33 23.65
CA THR A 153 13.44 -9.94 22.58
C THR A 153 13.32 -10.90 21.42
N LEU A 154 12.92 -10.41 20.24
CA LEU A 154 12.93 -11.21 19.01
C LEU A 154 14.38 -11.57 18.63
N PRO A 155 14.63 -12.71 17.96
CA PRO A 155 15.97 -13.09 17.53
C PRO A 155 16.55 -12.09 16.52
N ALA A 156 17.88 -11.93 16.48
CA ALA A 156 18.53 -10.98 15.56
C ALA A 156 18.44 -11.38 14.07
N SER A 157 18.27 -12.68 13.81
CA SER A 157 18.17 -13.23 12.46
C SER A 157 17.15 -14.37 12.37
N ALA A 158 16.59 -14.53 11.19
CA ALA A 158 15.74 -15.64 10.79
C ALA A 158 15.76 -15.79 9.25
N PRO A 159 15.26 -16.90 8.69
CA PRO A 159 14.97 -16.99 7.27
C PRO A 159 13.98 -15.91 6.81
N ASP A 160 14.07 -15.50 5.54
CA ASP A 160 13.19 -14.49 4.98
C ASP A 160 11.71 -14.88 5.08
N ASN A 161 10.86 -13.90 5.41
CA ASN A 161 9.43 -14.06 5.62
C ASN A 161 9.03 -15.02 6.76
N SER A 162 9.95 -15.32 7.69
CA SER A 162 9.59 -16.00 8.94
C SER A 162 8.60 -15.15 9.75
N VAL A 163 7.62 -15.78 10.38
CA VAL A 163 6.55 -15.14 11.15
C VAL A 163 6.65 -15.50 12.63
N LEU A 164 6.57 -14.50 13.49
CA LEU A 164 6.51 -14.66 14.95
C LEU A 164 5.21 -14.09 15.47
N ALA A 165 4.49 -14.83 16.32
CA ALA A 165 3.40 -14.29 17.12
C ALA A 165 3.81 -14.26 18.60
N VAL A 166 3.63 -13.11 19.25
CA VAL A 166 3.88 -12.93 20.68
C VAL A 166 2.56 -12.58 21.37
N GLY A 167 2.09 -13.43 22.26
CA GLY A 167 0.82 -13.29 22.98
C GLY A 167 1.00 -13.16 24.49
N SER A 168 0.01 -12.57 25.17
CA SER A 168 -0.01 -12.53 26.63
C SER A 168 -1.40 -12.80 27.21
N THR A 169 -1.43 -13.63 28.24
CA THR A 169 -2.57 -13.77 29.16
C THR A 169 -2.21 -13.35 30.59
N ALA A 170 -0.97 -12.87 30.79
CA ALA A 170 -0.46 -12.47 32.10
C ALA A 170 -1.11 -11.18 32.60
N SER A 171 -1.39 -11.13 33.90
CA SER A 171 -1.91 -9.95 34.59
C SER A 171 -0.88 -8.81 34.65
N TRP A 172 0.42 -9.14 34.55
CA TRP A 172 1.53 -8.20 34.59
C TRP A 172 1.95 -7.81 33.16
N GLY A 173 2.05 -6.51 32.90
CA GLY A 173 2.47 -6.01 31.59
C GLY A 173 3.95 -6.29 31.30
N SER A 174 4.24 -6.67 30.06
CA SER A 174 5.59 -6.85 29.52
C SER A 174 5.86 -5.84 28.39
N LYS A 175 7.06 -5.86 27.83
CA LYS A 175 7.41 -5.07 26.63
C LYS A 175 8.14 -5.94 25.60
N ILE A 176 7.93 -5.66 24.32
CA ILE A 176 8.75 -6.23 23.26
C ILE A 176 9.91 -5.26 23.01
N SER A 177 11.13 -5.77 23.11
CA SER A 177 12.36 -5.01 22.88
C SER A 177 12.44 -4.55 21.42
N SER A 178 12.78 -3.27 21.22
CA SER A 178 13.00 -2.70 19.89
C SER A 178 14.33 -3.09 19.26
N GLN A 179 15.21 -3.81 19.97
CA GLN A 179 16.59 -4.07 19.55
C GLN A 179 16.71 -4.66 18.14
N ASN A 180 15.80 -5.57 17.76
CA ASN A 180 15.81 -6.27 16.47
C ASN A 180 14.61 -5.91 15.58
N LEU A 181 13.80 -4.94 16.01
CA LEU A 181 12.69 -4.40 15.22
C LEU A 181 13.20 -3.36 14.22
N GLN A 182 12.48 -3.21 13.10
CA GLN A 182 12.76 -2.14 12.15
C GLN A 182 12.47 -0.77 12.75
N PHE A 183 11.36 -0.64 13.50
CA PHE A 183 10.92 0.60 14.12
C PHE A 183 10.64 0.38 15.60
N ALA A 184 11.01 1.37 16.41
CA ALA A 184 10.84 1.34 17.86
C ALA A 184 9.46 1.87 18.28
N SER A 185 8.39 1.22 17.81
CA SER A 185 6.99 1.54 18.18
C SER A 185 6.69 1.18 19.63
N THR A 186 5.53 1.59 20.14
CA THR A 186 5.14 1.38 21.54
C THR A 186 4.65 -0.05 21.78
N PHE A 187 5.54 -1.04 21.78
CA PHE A 187 5.19 -2.45 21.97
C PHE A 187 5.05 -2.87 23.45
N ASN A 188 4.03 -2.34 24.14
CA ASN A 188 3.64 -2.87 25.46
C ASN A 188 2.74 -4.10 25.28
N LEU A 189 3.03 -5.19 25.99
CA LEU A 189 2.32 -6.45 25.92
C LEU A 189 1.47 -6.65 27.19
N ARG A 190 0.17 -6.44 27.08
CA ARG A 190 -0.81 -6.57 28.18
C ARG A 190 -1.61 -7.87 28.04
N ALA A 191 -2.39 -8.21 29.07
CA ALA A 191 -3.33 -9.32 29.01
C ALA A 191 -4.27 -9.20 27.78
N GLY A 192 -4.32 -10.25 26.97
CA GLY A 192 -5.12 -10.33 25.75
C GLY A 192 -4.47 -9.75 24.50
N ASP A 193 -3.33 -9.05 24.62
CA ASP A 193 -2.62 -8.51 23.45
C ASP A 193 -1.91 -9.64 22.67
N GLN A 194 -1.88 -9.51 21.34
CA GLN A 194 -1.05 -10.32 20.45
C GLN A 194 -0.39 -9.43 19.39
N TYR A 195 0.92 -9.59 19.25
CA TYR A 195 1.73 -8.95 18.22
C TYR A 195 2.23 -9.98 17.22
N VAL A 196 2.36 -9.58 15.95
CA VAL A 196 2.89 -10.45 14.90
C VAL A 196 3.93 -9.71 14.10
N PHE A 197 5.05 -10.40 13.86
CA PHE A 197 6.20 -9.86 13.17
C PHE A 197 6.61 -10.75 12.00
N VAL A 198 7.13 -10.13 10.95
CA VAL A 198 7.72 -10.80 9.78
C VAL A 198 9.17 -10.36 9.64
N TYR A 199 10.09 -11.31 9.51
CA TYR A 199 11.50 -11.00 9.26
C TYR A 199 11.74 -10.69 7.79
N GLN A 200 12.43 -9.59 7.51
CA GLN A 200 12.83 -9.19 6.17
C GLN A 200 14.35 -9.17 6.09
N THR A 201 14.93 -10.16 5.40
CA THR A 201 16.39 -10.32 5.26
C THR A 201 17.05 -9.11 4.61
N LYS A 202 16.35 -8.45 3.68
CA LYS A 202 16.78 -7.21 3.03
C LYS A 202 17.09 -6.08 4.03
N PHE A 203 16.33 -6.01 5.11
CA PHE A 203 16.54 -5.02 6.18
C PHE A 203 17.33 -5.60 7.36
N GLN A 204 17.42 -6.94 7.45
CA GLN A 204 17.90 -7.68 8.62
C GLN A 204 17.12 -7.33 9.90
N ARG A 205 15.81 -7.08 9.76
CA ARG A 205 14.93 -6.59 10.83
C ARG A 205 13.57 -7.26 10.79
N TRP A 206 12.92 -7.25 11.95
CA TRP A 206 11.53 -7.65 12.10
C TRP A 206 10.58 -6.46 11.89
N PHE A 207 9.59 -6.66 11.03
CA PHE A 207 8.51 -5.72 10.78
C PHE A 207 7.25 -6.18 11.50
N SER A 208 6.58 -5.28 12.24
CA SER A 208 5.27 -5.60 12.79
C SER A 208 4.21 -5.57 11.69
N VAL A 209 3.40 -6.62 11.60
CA VAL A 209 2.32 -6.78 10.62
C VAL A 209 0.94 -6.89 11.26
N LYS A 210 0.89 -7.18 12.56
CA LYS A 210 -0.33 -7.17 13.36
C LYS A 210 0.00 -6.65 14.75
N THR A 211 -0.79 -5.71 15.22
CA THR A 211 -0.66 -5.11 16.55
C THR A 211 -2.06 -4.96 17.17
N PRO A 212 -2.18 -5.01 18.50
CA PRO A 212 -3.43 -4.70 19.17
C PRO A 212 -3.81 -3.24 18.93
N VAL A 213 -5.12 -2.98 18.90
CA VAL A 213 -5.66 -1.62 18.77
C VAL A 213 -6.24 -1.21 20.11
N THR A 214 -5.78 -0.07 20.65
CA THR A 214 -6.47 0.56 21.79
C THR A 214 -7.53 1.51 21.25
N THR A 215 -8.79 1.33 21.65
CA THR A 215 -9.88 2.25 21.29
C THR A 215 -10.10 3.27 22.40
N LEU A 216 -10.13 4.54 22.05
CA LEU A 216 -10.40 5.67 22.92
C LEU A 216 -11.68 6.40 22.49
N ASN A 217 -12.46 6.83 23.47
CA ASN A 217 -13.68 7.60 23.25
C ASN A 217 -13.37 9.09 23.40
N ALA A 218 -13.67 9.89 22.38
CA ALA A 218 -13.32 11.31 22.31
C ALA A 218 -13.82 12.13 23.51
N GLY A 219 -15.06 11.90 23.95
CA GLY A 219 -15.65 12.55 25.12
C GLY A 219 -14.98 12.17 26.44
N SER A 220 -14.35 10.99 26.53
CA SER A 220 -13.63 10.54 27.73
C SER A 220 -12.21 11.09 27.81
N ILE A 221 -11.52 11.23 26.68
CA ILE A 221 -10.16 11.79 26.64
C ILE A 221 -10.13 13.32 26.64
N GLY A 222 -11.24 13.97 26.26
CA GLY A 222 -11.31 15.42 26.15
C GLY A 222 -10.50 15.94 24.96
N THR A 223 -9.95 17.16 25.07
CA THR A 223 -9.29 17.83 23.94
C THR A 223 -7.84 17.39 23.71
N GLN A 224 -7.23 16.67 24.64
CA GLN A 224 -5.82 16.25 24.57
C GLN A 224 -5.75 14.73 24.63
N MET A 225 -5.27 14.11 23.56
CA MET A 225 -5.09 12.66 23.55
C MET A 225 -3.91 12.27 24.44
N PRO A 226 -4.03 11.22 25.29
CA PRO A 226 -2.88 10.64 25.98
C PRO A 226 -1.90 9.99 24.99
N ALA A 227 -0.64 9.84 25.39
CA ALA A 227 0.34 9.12 24.58
C ALA A 227 -0.13 7.67 24.30
N PRO A 228 0.14 7.12 23.09
CA PRO A 228 -0.23 5.74 22.77
C PRO A 228 0.40 4.76 23.76
N VAL A 229 -0.35 3.71 24.10
CA VAL A 229 0.13 2.62 24.96
C VAL A 229 0.40 1.33 24.18
N VAL A 230 0.00 1.29 22.92
CA VAL A 230 0.29 0.25 21.92
C VAL A 230 0.49 0.93 20.57
N PRO A 231 1.07 0.28 19.55
CA PRO A 231 1.39 0.94 18.29
C PRO A 231 0.18 1.52 17.56
N ASN A 232 -1.00 0.90 17.65
CA ASN A 232 -2.20 1.38 16.97
C ASN A 232 -3.25 1.89 17.98
N THR A 233 -3.68 3.13 17.81
CA THR A 233 -4.77 3.73 18.60
C THR A 233 -5.90 4.20 17.70
N GLU A 234 -7.14 3.88 18.05
CA GLU A 234 -8.34 4.36 17.36
C GLU A 234 -9.12 5.31 18.27
N ILE A 235 -9.49 6.48 17.77
CA ILE A 235 -10.29 7.48 18.50
C ILE A 235 -11.65 7.58 17.83
N LYS A 236 -12.71 7.37 18.61
CA LYS A 236 -14.09 7.43 18.14
C LYS A 236 -14.80 8.68 18.64
N PHE A 237 -15.33 9.46 17.70
CA PHE A 237 -16.28 10.54 17.93
C PHE A 237 -17.68 10.04 17.60
N ALA A 238 -18.63 10.23 18.51
CA ALA A 238 -20.04 9.90 18.32
C ALA A 238 -20.94 10.87 19.09
N ASN A 239 -22.25 10.83 18.84
CA ASN A 239 -23.20 11.60 19.65
C ASN A 239 -23.11 11.17 21.12
N GLY A 240 -22.93 12.13 22.04
CA GLY A 240 -22.68 11.85 23.47
C GLY A 240 -21.23 11.46 23.81
N ASN A 241 -20.36 11.31 22.81
CA ASN A 241 -18.95 10.97 22.94
C ASN A 241 -18.13 11.89 22.01
N TRP A 242 -18.04 13.16 22.37
CA TRP A 242 -17.55 14.22 21.49
C TRP A 242 -16.82 15.33 22.26
N THR A 243 -15.88 15.97 21.59
CA THR A 243 -15.16 17.17 22.02
C THR A 243 -15.03 18.10 20.81
N PRO A 244 -15.07 19.44 20.97
CA PRO A 244 -14.96 20.35 19.81
C PRO A 244 -13.61 20.30 19.12
N ASN A 245 -12.55 19.95 19.86
CA ASN A 245 -11.18 19.93 19.36
C ASN A 245 -10.44 18.71 19.90
N LEU A 246 -9.46 18.25 19.13
CA LEU A 246 -8.54 17.18 19.50
C LEU A 246 -7.11 17.57 19.13
N THR A 247 -6.20 17.49 20.09
CA THR A 247 -4.77 17.57 19.85
C THR A 247 -4.17 16.18 20.00
N LEU A 248 -3.46 15.72 18.97
CA LEU A 248 -2.70 14.46 19.03
C LEU A 248 -1.49 14.61 19.99
N PRO A 249 -0.95 13.53 20.56
CA PRO A 249 0.12 13.60 21.55
C PRO A 249 1.40 14.22 20.96
N ALA A 250 2.18 14.93 21.77
CA ALA A 250 3.44 15.53 21.32
C ALA A 250 4.54 14.50 21.02
N THR A 251 4.45 13.30 21.61
CA THR A 251 5.43 12.23 21.43
C THR A 251 4.73 10.87 21.38
N ALA A 252 5.34 9.92 20.68
CA ALA A 252 4.95 8.52 20.65
C ALA A 252 6.17 7.62 20.38
N GLY A 253 5.93 6.30 20.34
CA GLY A 253 6.85 5.34 19.75
C GLY A 253 6.96 5.56 18.25
N ASP A 254 8.08 5.14 17.68
CA ASP A 254 8.34 5.34 16.27
C ASP A 254 7.40 4.49 15.40
N ARG A 255 6.77 5.10 14.38
CA ARG A 255 5.74 4.48 13.52
C ARG A 255 4.47 4.05 14.27
N ASP A 256 4.24 4.54 15.49
CA ASP A 256 2.91 4.47 16.11
C ASP A 256 1.88 5.14 15.19
N ARG A 257 0.65 4.62 15.17
CA ARG A 257 -0.44 5.07 14.31
C ARG A 257 -1.66 5.47 15.12
N ILE A 258 -2.33 6.53 14.67
CA ILE A 258 -3.61 6.98 15.20
C ILE A 258 -4.61 7.05 14.06
N SER A 259 -5.75 6.38 14.24
CA SER A 259 -6.94 6.55 13.41
C SER A 259 -7.97 7.38 14.18
N VAL A 260 -8.45 8.48 13.59
CA VAL A 260 -9.51 9.31 14.17
C VAL A 260 -10.75 9.21 13.29
N ILE A 261 -11.86 8.73 13.85
CA ILE A 261 -13.10 8.44 13.12
C ILE A 261 -14.25 9.19 13.78
N SER A 262 -15.15 9.76 12.98
CA SER A 262 -16.31 10.50 13.48
C SER A 262 -17.63 10.07 12.85
N ASP A 263 -18.54 9.59 13.71
CA ASP A 263 -19.97 9.42 13.42
C ASP A 263 -20.81 10.50 14.12
N ALA A 264 -20.17 11.46 14.79
CA ALA A 264 -20.85 12.55 15.49
C ALA A 264 -21.51 13.53 14.51
N THR A 265 -22.70 14.00 14.86
CA THR A 265 -23.46 14.98 14.07
C THR A 265 -22.78 16.36 14.03
N TRP A 266 -22.07 16.71 15.11
CA TRP A 266 -21.41 18.01 15.27
C TRP A 266 -19.96 17.98 14.78
N LEU A 267 -19.57 19.04 14.08
CA LEU A 267 -18.20 19.21 13.58
C LEU A 267 -17.20 19.35 14.73
N ALA A 268 -16.11 18.59 14.70
CA ALA A 268 -14.93 18.81 15.54
C ALA A 268 -13.70 19.15 14.67
N THR A 269 -12.59 19.54 15.30
CA THR A 269 -11.33 19.85 14.62
C THR A 269 -10.17 19.08 15.23
N ILE A 270 -9.30 18.50 14.39
CA ILE A 270 -7.98 18.03 14.83
C ILE A 270 -7.00 19.20 14.72
N GLY A 271 -6.39 19.60 15.83
CA GLY A 271 -5.42 20.69 15.87
C GLY A 271 -4.07 20.31 15.26
N ASN A 272 -3.39 21.27 14.65
CA ASN A 272 -2.13 21.04 13.92
C ASN A 272 -0.86 21.04 14.79
N GLN A 273 -0.97 21.28 16.11
CA GLN A 273 0.18 21.56 17.00
C GLN A 273 1.31 20.52 16.96
N ASN A 274 0.99 19.24 16.72
CA ASN A 274 1.97 18.14 16.70
C ASN A 274 1.98 17.40 15.35
N LEU A 275 1.44 18.02 14.30
CA LEU A 275 1.31 17.40 12.98
C LEU A 275 2.35 17.97 12.02
N ALA A 276 2.76 17.18 11.03
CA ALA A 276 3.62 17.62 9.93
C ALA A 276 2.86 18.44 8.86
N THR A 277 1.61 18.84 9.15
CA THR A 277 0.76 19.61 8.23
C THR A 277 -0.02 20.68 8.99
N THR A 278 -0.20 21.82 8.33
CA THR A 278 -1.05 22.94 8.77
C THR A 278 -2.41 22.97 8.08
N SER A 279 -2.73 21.97 7.24
CA SER A 279 -3.98 21.88 6.49
C SER A 279 -5.19 21.69 7.42
N THR A 280 -6.38 21.95 6.88
CA THR A 280 -7.66 21.87 7.56
C THR A 280 -8.07 20.41 7.83
N LEU A 281 -8.30 20.08 9.10
CA LEU A 281 -8.69 18.74 9.55
C LEU A 281 -10.00 18.77 10.35
N LYS A 282 -11.14 18.85 9.65
CA LYS A 282 -12.47 18.81 10.28
C LYS A 282 -13.01 17.39 10.36
N LEU A 283 -13.52 17.04 11.53
CA LEU A 283 -14.24 15.80 11.79
C LEU A 283 -15.73 16.04 11.59
N PHE A 284 -16.27 15.54 10.49
CA PHE A 284 -17.69 15.51 10.16
C PHE A 284 -18.20 14.05 10.11
N PRO A 285 -19.51 13.78 10.05
CA PRO A 285 -20.02 12.41 9.95
C PRO A 285 -19.37 11.62 8.80
N GLY A 286 -18.80 10.46 9.10
CA GLY A 286 -18.07 9.60 8.17
C GLY A 286 -16.61 10.00 7.92
N ALA A 287 -16.09 11.06 8.55
CA ALA A 287 -14.69 11.45 8.40
C ALA A 287 -13.76 10.44 9.10
N ARG A 288 -12.71 10.04 8.39
CA ARG A 288 -11.59 9.24 8.93
C ARG A 288 -10.26 9.88 8.54
N TYR A 289 -9.36 9.99 9.51
CA TYR A 289 -7.98 10.42 9.33
C TYR A 289 -7.05 9.37 9.93
N ASP A 290 -6.00 8.99 9.21
CA ASP A 290 -4.95 8.11 9.71
C ASP A 290 -3.62 8.89 9.78
N PHE A 291 -2.93 8.77 10.91
CA PHE A 291 -1.65 9.41 11.18
C PHE A 291 -0.59 8.37 11.53
N ILE A 292 0.67 8.69 11.25
CA ILE A 292 1.83 7.92 11.68
C ILE A 292 2.84 8.84 12.37
N PHE A 293 3.37 8.45 13.52
CA PHE A 293 4.38 9.23 14.22
C PHE A 293 5.75 8.94 13.62
N ILE A 294 6.45 9.98 13.18
CA ILE A 294 7.80 9.88 12.64
C ILE A 294 8.77 10.40 13.69
N LYS A 295 9.49 9.49 14.33
CA LYS A 295 10.32 9.83 15.50
C LYS A 295 11.42 10.82 15.15
N GLU A 296 12.02 10.69 13.97
CA GLU A 296 13.09 11.55 13.48
C GLU A 296 12.62 13.00 13.31
N ASN A 297 11.35 13.20 12.95
CA ASN A 297 10.75 14.52 12.76
C ASN A 297 10.03 15.01 14.04
N ASN A 298 9.77 14.14 15.00
CA ASN A 298 8.96 14.39 16.19
C ASN A 298 7.58 14.99 15.88
N HIS A 299 6.94 14.50 14.82
CA HIS A 299 5.60 14.93 14.37
C HIS A 299 4.79 13.75 13.86
N TRP A 300 3.47 13.90 13.89
CA TRP A 300 2.53 13.00 13.21
C TRP A 300 2.40 13.39 11.74
N ALA A 301 2.81 12.49 10.85
CA ALA A 301 2.56 12.61 9.42
C ALA A 301 1.15 12.11 9.09
N LEU A 302 0.42 12.89 8.28
CA LEU A 302 -0.89 12.49 7.77
C LEU A 302 -0.72 11.41 6.70
N GLN A 303 -1.33 10.24 6.90
CA GLN A 303 -1.29 9.12 5.96
C GLN A 303 -2.53 9.07 5.07
N SER A 304 -3.70 9.33 5.65
CA SER A 304 -4.97 9.33 4.93
C SER A 304 -5.88 10.43 5.45
N SER A 305 -6.73 10.95 4.57
CA SER A 305 -7.79 11.90 4.93
C SER A 305 -9.00 11.69 4.04
N PRO A 306 -10.19 12.22 4.40
CA PRO A 306 -11.39 12.01 3.62
C PRO A 306 -11.26 12.58 2.20
N ASN A 307 -11.71 11.81 1.21
CA ASN A 307 -11.76 12.25 -0.17
C ASN A 307 -13.07 12.99 -0.46
N VAL A 308 -13.00 14.28 -0.75
CA VAL A 308 -14.16 15.09 -1.11
C VAL A 308 -14.12 15.34 -2.61
N LEU A 309 -15.09 14.81 -3.35
CA LEU A 309 -15.29 15.06 -4.77
C LEU A 309 -16.54 15.92 -4.98
N LEU A 310 -16.36 17.03 -5.67
CA LEU A 310 -17.40 17.96 -6.06
C LEU A 310 -17.50 18.01 -7.59
N THR A 311 -18.71 18.29 -8.06
CA THR A 311 -19.05 18.60 -9.44
C THR A 311 -20.04 19.77 -9.44
N PRO A 312 -20.26 20.45 -10.57
CA PRO A 312 -21.25 21.52 -10.66
C PRO A 312 -22.64 21.14 -10.08
N ASN A 313 -23.15 19.96 -10.40
CA ASN A 313 -24.45 19.48 -9.90
C ASN A 313 -24.49 19.26 -8.39
N THR A 314 -23.41 18.74 -7.79
CA THR A 314 -23.34 18.54 -6.34
C THR A 314 -23.08 19.84 -5.58
N LEU A 315 -22.48 20.83 -6.26
CA LEU A 315 -22.12 22.11 -5.67
C LEU A 315 -23.30 23.09 -5.67
N GLY A 316 -24.10 23.11 -6.75
CA GLY A 316 -25.27 23.98 -6.90
C GLY A 316 -24.96 25.48 -6.98
N SER A 317 -23.68 25.85 -7.02
CA SER A 317 -23.19 27.23 -7.16
C SER A 317 -21.80 27.22 -7.80
N ASP A 318 -21.24 28.39 -8.13
CA ASP A 318 -19.87 28.51 -8.63
C ASP A 318 -18.83 28.62 -7.49
N GLN A 319 -19.25 28.78 -6.23
CA GLN A 319 -18.34 28.95 -5.10
C GLN A 319 -18.08 27.61 -4.42
N LEU A 320 -16.82 27.14 -4.43
CA LEU A 320 -16.43 25.98 -3.65
C LEU A 320 -16.63 26.25 -2.15
N PRO A 321 -17.11 25.27 -1.37
CA PRO A 321 -17.33 25.42 0.05
C PRO A 321 -16.00 25.63 0.79
N ASP A 322 -16.08 26.19 1.99
CA ASP A 322 -14.93 26.28 2.88
C ASP A 322 -14.30 24.91 3.14
N MET A 323 -12.97 24.90 3.29
CA MET A 323 -12.22 23.66 3.44
C MET A 323 -12.63 22.96 4.73
N ARG A 324 -12.89 21.65 4.60
CA ARG A 324 -13.12 20.73 5.73
C ARG A 324 -12.07 19.63 5.80
N THR A 325 -11.38 19.40 4.69
CA THR A 325 -10.34 18.39 4.51
C THR A 325 -9.11 19.05 3.91
N PRO A 326 -7.92 18.43 4.02
CA PRO A 326 -6.71 18.96 3.39
C PRO A 326 -6.78 19.03 1.87
N LEU A 327 -7.66 18.23 1.25
CA LEU A 327 -7.80 18.14 -0.20
C LEU A 327 -9.28 18.08 -0.60
N VAL A 328 -9.65 18.89 -1.58
CA VAL A 328 -10.94 18.83 -2.29
C VAL A 328 -10.67 18.63 -3.78
N ARG A 329 -11.44 17.74 -4.41
CA ARG A 329 -11.44 17.52 -5.86
C ARG A 329 -12.67 18.14 -6.49
N PHE A 330 -12.50 18.79 -7.64
CA PHE A 330 -13.61 19.32 -8.44
C PHE A 330 -13.48 18.89 -9.89
N ASN A 331 -14.48 18.16 -10.39
CA ASN A 331 -14.47 17.64 -11.75
C ASN A 331 -15.65 18.18 -12.57
N THR A 332 -15.39 18.54 -13.82
CA THR A 332 -16.43 18.85 -14.81
C THR A 332 -16.47 17.79 -15.91
N LEU A 333 -17.65 17.56 -16.47
CA LEU A 333 -17.90 16.69 -17.62
C LEU A 333 -19.09 17.23 -18.43
N ASP A 334 -19.29 16.71 -19.64
CA ASP A 334 -20.40 17.17 -20.50
C ASP A 334 -21.78 16.90 -19.84
N GLY A 335 -22.59 17.94 -19.71
CA GLY A 335 -23.88 17.88 -18.99
C GLY A 335 -23.77 18.07 -17.46
N ASN A 336 -22.56 18.19 -16.92
CA ASN A 336 -22.30 18.59 -15.53
C ASN A 336 -21.05 19.50 -15.50
N TRP A 337 -21.25 20.70 -16.02
CA TRP A 337 -20.21 21.70 -16.30
C TRP A 337 -20.64 23.07 -15.75
N SER A 338 -19.68 23.83 -15.23
CA SER A 338 -19.83 25.26 -14.99
C SER A 338 -18.73 26.01 -15.73
N LYS A 339 -19.05 27.22 -16.19
CA LYS A 339 -18.09 28.11 -16.86
C LYS A 339 -16.98 28.55 -15.93
N LYS A 340 -17.26 28.65 -14.64
CA LYS A 340 -16.36 29.26 -13.68
C LYS A 340 -16.56 28.66 -12.30
N ILE A 341 -15.46 28.53 -11.55
CA ILE A 341 -15.51 28.27 -10.12
C ILE A 341 -14.66 29.26 -9.34
N PHE A 342 -15.06 29.48 -8.09
CA PHE A 342 -14.30 30.24 -7.10
C PHE A 342 -13.74 29.28 -6.06
N LEU A 343 -12.42 29.35 -5.82
CA LEU A 343 -11.74 28.61 -4.77
C LEU A 343 -12.29 28.97 -3.39
N PRO A 344 -12.17 28.07 -2.40
CA PRO A 344 -12.69 28.29 -1.05
C PRO A 344 -12.21 29.60 -0.44
N VAL A 345 -13.10 30.29 0.28
CA VAL A 345 -12.79 31.54 0.98
C VAL A 345 -11.99 31.24 2.24
N ASN A 346 -12.49 30.33 3.08
CA ASN A 346 -11.81 29.89 4.29
C ASN A 346 -11.04 28.58 4.04
N ALA A 347 -9.72 28.67 4.15
CA ALA A 347 -8.77 27.58 4.01
C ALA A 347 -7.52 27.88 4.84
N GLN A 348 -6.82 26.82 5.27
CA GLN A 348 -5.55 26.90 5.98
C GLN A 348 -4.37 26.67 5.03
N ALA A 349 -3.18 27.14 5.40
CA ALA A 349 -1.98 26.91 4.61
C ALA A 349 -1.74 25.40 4.42
N GLY A 350 -1.43 25.00 3.19
CA GLY A 350 -1.30 23.59 2.79
C GLY A 350 -2.60 22.91 2.41
N ASP A 351 -3.76 23.58 2.45
CA ASP A 351 -4.97 23.06 1.83
C ASP A 351 -4.81 23.02 0.30
N GLU A 352 -5.27 21.93 -0.32
CA GLU A 352 -5.17 21.67 -1.75
C GLU A 352 -6.57 21.62 -2.38
N VAL A 353 -6.70 22.18 -3.59
CA VAL A 353 -7.85 21.97 -4.47
C VAL A 353 -7.33 21.43 -5.80
N ILE A 354 -7.75 20.22 -6.17
CA ILE A 354 -7.43 19.64 -7.49
C ILE A 354 -8.66 19.76 -8.36
N VAL A 355 -8.50 20.39 -9.51
CA VAL A 355 -9.58 20.57 -10.48
C VAL A 355 -9.26 19.82 -11.76
N LYS A 356 -10.28 19.26 -12.41
CA LYS A 356 -10.14 18.54 -13.66
C LYS A 356 -11.29 18.88 -14.62
N SER A 357 -10.97 19.08 -15.89
CA SER A 357 -11.98 19.18 -16.96
C SER A 357 -11.96 17.94 -17.85
N ASP A 358 -13.02 17.14 -17.79
CA ASP A 358 -13.31 16.10 -18.79
C ASP A 358 -14.38 16.56 -19.81
N ALA A 359 -14.88 17.80 -19.68
CA ALA A 359 -15.87 18.38 -20.57
C ALA A 359 -15.25 18.88 -21.88
N THR A 360 -16.07 18.95 -22.94
CA THR A 360 -15.70 19.49 -24.25
C THR A 360 -15.28 20.97 -24.19
N PHE A 361 -15.79 21.72 -23.20
CA PHE A 361 -15.40 23.10 -22.95
C PHE A 361 -14.58 23.22 -21.66
N GLY A 362 -13.52 24.02 -21.70
CA GLY A 362 -12.78 24.42 -20.50
C GLY A 362 -13.60 25.31 -19.57
N PHE A 363 -13.07 25.59 -18.38
CA PHE A 363 -13.69 26.49 -17.40
C PHE A 363 -12.63 27.38 -16.73
N GLU A 364 -13.07 28.42 -16.04
CA GLU A 364 -12.19 29.36 -15.32
C GLU A 364 -12.14 29.04 -13.83
N VAL A 365 -10.96 29.14 -13.23
CA VAL A 365 -10.75 29.10 -11.79
C VAL A 365 -10.25 30.45 -11.30
N THR A 366 -10.86 30.99 -10.25
CA THR A 366 -10.36 32.18 -9.55
C THR A 366 -10.71 32.13 -8.06
N GLY A 367 -10.51 33.21 -7.32
CA GLY A 367 -10.89 33.32 -5.90
C GLY A 367 -10.60 34.71 -5.35
N GLN A 368 -11.06 34.98 -4.13
CA GLN A 368 -10.88 36.29 -3.48
C GLN A 368 -9.41 36.63 -3.16
N SER A 369 -8.57 35.62 -2.96
CA SER A 369 -7.15 35.76 -2.61
C SER A 369 -6.33 34.74 -3.40
N THR A 370 -5.90 35.10 -4.60
CA THR A 370 -5.14 34.25 -5.53
C THR A 370 -3.84 34.94 -5.96
N ALA A 371 -2.76 34.17 -6.13
CA ALA A 371 -1.51 34.64 -6.72
C ALA A 371 -1.51 34.64 -8.26
N PHE A 372 -2.53 34.04 -8.89
CA PHE A 372 -2.63 33.82 -10.34
C PHE A 372 -3.81 34.55 -11.02
N GLY A 373 -4.68 35.22 -10.26
CA GLY A 373 -5.86 35.89 -10.80
C GLY A 373 -6.94 34.91 -11.26
N THR A 374 -7.17 34.83 -12.58
CA THR A 374 -8.08 33.84 -13.19
C THR A 374 -7.27 32.91 -14.08
N LEU A 375 -7.39 31.60 -13.86
CA LEU A 375 -6.70 30.57 -14.63
C LEU A 375 -7.72 29.76 -15.45
N PRO A 376 -7.57 29.65 -16.79
CA PRO A 376 -8.36 28.73 -17.58
C PRO A 376 -7.88 27.29 -17.38
N VAL A 377 -8.81 26.34 -17.30
CA VAL A 377 -8.57 24.90 -17.25
C VAL A 377 -9.23 24.28 -18.48
N SER A 378 -8.41 23.77 -19.39
CA SER A 378 -8.88 23.24 -20.68
C SER A 378 -9.32 21.78 -20.57
N THR A 379 -10.02 21.26 -21.57
CA THR A 379 -10.37 19.83 -21.68
C THR A 379 -9.14 18.93 -21.51
N GLY A 380 -9.29 17.87 -20.72
CA GLY A 380 -8.24 16.90 -20.38
C GLY A 380 -7.20 17.42 -19.38
N GLU A 381 -7.33 18.65 -18.89
CA GLU A 381 -6.37 19.27 -17.97
C GLU A 381 -6.71 18.96 -16.51
N THR A 382 -5.68 18.74 -15.71
CA THR A 382 -5.76 18.64 -14.25
C THR A 382 -4.82 19.67 -13.65
N VAL A 383 -5.31 20.47 -12.70
CA VAL A 383 -4.54 21.52 -12.04
C VAL A 383 -4.75 21.43 -10.53
N ARG A 384 -3.67 21.46 -9.77
CA ARG A 384 -3.69 21.58 -8.31
C ARG A 384 -3.39 23.01 -7.90
N PHE A 385 -4.20 23.53 -6.99
CA PHE A 385 -3.98 24.77 -6.28
C PHE A 385 -3.67 24.47 -4.82
N VAL A 386 -2.77 25.23 -4.23
CA VAL A 386 -2.41 25.12 -2.81
C VAL A 386 -2.59 26.47 -2.12
N ARG A 387 -3.09 26.46 -0.90
CA ARG A 387 -3.16 27.66 -0.05
C ARG A 387 -1.78 27.92 0.54
N ASP A 388 -1.16 29.04 0.18
CA ASP A 388 0.16 29.44 0.67
C ASP A 388 0.10 29.94 2.13
N SER A 389 1.27 30.11 2.76
CA SER A 389 1.39 30.61 4.14
C SER A 389 0.97 32.07 4.30
N ALA A 390 0.83 32.82 3.20
CA ALA A 390 0.30 34.18 3.19
C ALA A 390 -1.24 34.22 3.07
N GLY A 391 -1.90 33.06 3.00
CA GLY A 391 -3.35 32.97 2.85
C GLY A 391 -3.84 33.29 1.44
N ARG A 392 -3.04 33.02 0.41
CA ARG A 392 -3.44 33.12 -1.01
C ARG A 392 -3.45 31.75 -1.64
N TRP A 393 -4.35 31.52 -2.59
CA TRP A 393 -4.28 30.34 -3.46
C TRP A 393 -3.21 30.54 -4.54
N ALA A 394 -2.29 29.60 -4.65
CA ALA A 394 -1.27 29.54 -5.69
C ALA A 394 -1.51 28.30 -6.57
N GLN A 395 -1.18 28.40 -7.85
CA GLN A 395 -1.10 27.22 -8.72
C GLN A 395 0.13 26.42 -8.30
N ASP A 396 -0.08 25.15 -7.94
CA ASP A 396 0.98 24.25 -7.47
C ASP A 396 1.54 23.38 -8.60
N THR A 397 0.74 23.12 -9.64
CA THR A 397 1.13 22.20 -10.72
C THR A 397 1.26 22.88 -12.07
N ARG A 398 2.16 22.31 -12.90
CA ARG A 398 2.25 22.56 -14.34
C ARG A 398 1.59 21.44 -15.14
N VAL A 399 1.42 21.65 -16.43
CA VAL A 399 0.92 20.62 -17.35
C VAL A 399 2.03 20.31 -18.33
N ILE A 400 2.38 19.03 -18.46
CA ILE A 400 3.26 18.53 -19.53
C ILE A 400 2.37 17.86 -20.55
N THR A 401 2.33 18.39 -21.77
CA THR A 401 1.52 17.83 -22.85
C THR A 401 2.22 16.67 -23.53
N ILE A 402 1.51 15.58 -23.80
CA ILE A 402 2.06 14.35 -24.38
C ILE A 402 1.30 14.00 -25.66
N LEU A 403 2.05 13.83 -26.75
CA LEU A 403 1.56 13.18 -27.95
C LEU A 403 1.66 11.66 -27.77
N LEU A 404 0.50 10.99 -27.73
CA LEU A 404 0.42 9.53 -27.57
C LEU A 404 0.40 8.88 -28.95
N THR A 405 1.40 8.05 -29.24
CA THR A 405 1.62 7.51 -30.59
C THR A 405 1.64 5.99 -30.55
N TYR A 406 1.12 5.37 -31.59
CA TYR A 406 1.11 3.92 -31.72
C TYR A 406 1.32 3.47 -33.16
N SER A 407 1.84 2.25 -33.29
CA SER A 407 2.22 1.67 -34.58
C SER A 407 1.10 0.87 -35.26
N ASP A 408 1.26 0.58 -36.54
CA ASP A 408 0.40 -0.39 -37.24
C ASP A 408 0.50 -1.80 -36.64
N ARG A 409 1.70 -2.19 -36.17
CA ARG A 409 1.91 -3.49 -35.54
C ARG A 409 1.18 -3.63 -34.22
N ALA A 410 1.14 -2.58 -33.40
CA ALA A 410 0.37 -2.57 -32.15
C ALA A 410 -1.14 -2.70 -32.45
N VAL A 411 -1.64 -1.93 -33.42
CA VAL A 411 -3.03 -2.02 -33.88
C VAL A 411 -3.38 -3.42 -34.37
N ALA A 412 -2.48 -4.11 -35.06
CA ALA A 412 -2.71 -5.48 -35.52
C ALA A 412 -2.87 -6.50 -34.36
N ARG A 413 -2.41 -6.18 -33.15
CA ARG A 413 -2.51 -7.05 -31.97
C ARG A 413 -3.76 -6.81 -31.14
N VAL A 414 -4.09 -5.55 -30.88
CA VAL A 414 -5.14 -5.18 -29.91
C VAL A 414 -6.26 -4.32 -30.52
N GLY A 415 -6.15 -3.96 -31.79
CA GLY A 415 -7.07 -3.03 -32.45
C GLY A 415 -6.81 -1.58 -32.05
N GLU A 416 -7.22 -0.64 -32.91
CA GLU A 416 -6.93 0.78 -32.70
C GLU A 416 -7.59 1.37 -31.46
N ILE A 417 -8.83 0.97 -31.16
CA ILE A 417 -9.51 1.38 -29.94
C ILE A 417 -8.81 0.82 -28.70
N GLY A 418 -8.40 -0.45 -28.74
CA GLY A 418 -7.68 -1.09 -27.65
C GLY A 418 -6.37 -0.37 -27.34
N GLU A 419 -5.64 0.01 -28.38
CA GLU A 419 -4.37 0.74 -28.26
C GLU A 419 -4.54 2.13 -27.64
N LYS A 420 -5.53 2.92 -28.12
CA LYS A 420 -5.83 4.23 -27.52
C LYS A 420 -6.21 4.11 -26.05
N MET A 421 -7.01 3.10 -25.68
CA MET A 421 -7.39 2.85 -24.29
C MET A 421 -6.20 2.49 -23.41
N ARG A 422 -5.24 1.70 -23.92
CA ARG A 422 -4.01 1.35 -23.19
C ARG A 422 -3.14 2.57 -22.93
N LEU A 423 -2.93 3.42 -23.93
CA LEU A 423 -2.17 4.67 -23.80
C LEU A 423 -2.82 5.63 -22.79
N LEU A 424 -4.15 5.74 -22.79
CA LEU A 424 -4.89 6.53 -21.81
C LEU A 424 -4.77 5.96 -20.39
N GLU A 425 -4.79 4.64 -20.24
CA GLU A 425 -4.58 3.99 -18.94
C GLU A 425 -3.15 4.23 -18.42
N GLY A 426 -2.14 4.15 -19.30
CA GLY A 426 -0.77 4.51 -18.96
C GLY A 426 -0.65 5.97 -18.49
N LEU A 427 -1.32 6.90 -19.18
CA LEU A 427 -1.38 8.30 -18.78
C LEU A 427 -2.08 8.49 -17.42
N ARG A 428 -3.19 7.79 -17.18
CA ARG A 428 -3.94 7.82 -15.92
C ARG A 428 -3.05 7.35 -14.75
N LEU A 429 -2.36 6.22 -14.92
CA LEU A 429 -1.45 5.65 -13.93
C LEU A 429 -0.24 6.55 -13.64
N THR A 430 0.23 7.28 -14.66
CA THR A 430 1.27 8.30 -14.49
C THR A 430 0.79 9.46 -13.63
N ASN A 431 -0.39 10.01 -13.91
CA ASN A 431 -0.94 11.10 -13.10
C ASN A 431 -1.27 10.67 -11.66
N GLU A 432 -1.76 9.44 -11.46
CA GLU A 432 -1.92 8.85 -10.14
C GLU A 432 -0.59 8.83 -9.38
N ALA A 433 0.49 8.38 -10.02
CA ALA A 433 1.81 8.36 -9.42
C ALA A 433 2.37 9.75 -9.08
N LEU A 434 2.24 10.71 -10.01
CA LEU A 434 2.67 12.09 -9.81
C LEU A 434 1.96 12.73 -8.61
N GLU A 435 0.65 12.53 -8.51
CA GLU A 435 -0.16 13.04 -7.40
C GLU A 435 0.20 12.38 -6.07
N ASN A 436 0.25 11.05 -6.05
CA ASN A 436 0.62 10.25 -4.88
C ASN A 436 1.99 10.66 -4.33
N SER A 437 2.93 10.98 -5.22
CA SER A 437 4.29 11.38 -4.88
C SER A 437 4.48 12.88 -4.62
N LYS A 438 3.42 13.69 -4.75
CA LYS A 438 3.48 15.15 -4.58
C LYS A 438 4.41 15.84 -5.61
N ALA A 439 4.45 15.32 -6.83
CA ALA A 439 5.08 16.01 -7.96
C ALA A 439 4.25 17.24 -8.37
N ASN A 440 4.92 18.30 -8.82
CA ASN A 440 4.33 19.61 -9.13
C ASN A 440 3.91 19.74 -10.62
N PHE A 441 3.48 18.65 -11.23
CA PHE A 441 2.91 18.65 -12.57
C PHE A 441 1.98 17.46 -12.81
N TYR A 442 1.12 17.61 -13.82
CA TYR A 442 0.34 16.54 -14.41
C TYR A 442 0.69 16.39 -15.89
N ALA A 443 0.52 15.19 -16.42
CA ALA A 443 0.61 14.90 -17.83
C ALA A 443 -0.78 14.98 -18.49
N LYS A 444 -0.85 15.54 -19.69
CA LYS A 444 -2.10 15.67 -20.48
C LYS A 444 -1.88 15.17 -21.90
N SER A 445 -2.77 14.33 -22.42
CA SER A 445 -2.75 14.01 -23.84
C SER A 445 -3.24 15.20 -24.66
N VAL A 446 -2.51 15.55 -25.72
CA VAL A 446 -2.94 16.55 -26.72
C VAL A 446 -3.38 15.93 -28.04
N GLY A 447 -3.29 14.60 -28.16
CA GLY A 447 -3.74 13.89 -29.34
C GLY A 447 -3.17 12.49 -29.45
N PHE A 448 -3.63 11.80 -30.48
CA PHE A 448 -3.14 10.50 -30.90
C PHE A 448 -2.53 10.59 -32.29
N LEU A 449 -1.40 9.92 -32.48
CA LEU A 449 -0.79 9.74 -33.79
C LEU A 449 -0.65 8.25 -34.08
N LYS A 450 -1.31 7.78 -35.14
CA LYS A 450 -1.00 6.46 -35.70
C LYS A 450 0.15 6.63 -36.69
N HIS A 451 1.34 6.14 -36.34
CA HIS A 451 2.53 6.26 -37.17
C HIS A 451 3.47 5.09 -36.92
N GLN A 452 3.93 4.46 -37.99
CA GLN A 452 4.97 3.43 -37.91
C GLN A 452 6.32 4.12 -38.14
N LEU A 453 7.13 4.15 -37.09
CA LEU A 453 8.50 4.62 -37.20
C LEU A 453 9.36 3.58 -37.96
N ALA A 454 10.55 3.97 -38.42
CA ALA A 454 11.49 3.09 -39.11
C ALA A 454 12.42 2.33 -38.13
N GLU A 455 11.89 1.34 -37.42
CA GLU A 455 12.59 0.58 -36.38
C GLU A 455 12.48 -0.93 -36.53
N THR A 456 13.44 -1.62 -35.91
CA THR A 456 13.37 -3.06 -35.62
C THR A 456 13.49 -3.39 -34.13
N SER A 457 13.79 -2.39 -33.30
CA SER A 457 14.01 -2.55 -31.86
C SER A 457 13.57 -1.29 -31.09
N LEU A 458 13.43 -1.40 -29.77
CA LEU A 458 13.14 -0.26 -28.89
C LEU A 458 14.18 0.87 -29.04
N SER A 459 15.46 0.51 -29.15
CA SER A 459 16.55 1.49 -29.30
C SER A 459 16.49 2.21 -30.64
N ASP A 460 16.15 1.50 -31.73
CA ASP A 460 15.95 2.12 -33.03
C ASP A 460 14.77 3.10 -32.99
N ALA A 461 13.67 2.71 -32.34
CA ALA A 461 12.48 3.56 -32.20
C ALA A 461 12.78 4.83 -31.41
N LEU A 462 13.51 4.71 -30.29
CA LEU A 462 13.94 5.86 -29.48
C LEU A 462 14.77 6.85 -30.31
N ASN A 463 15.68 6.35 -31.15
CA ASN A 463 16.52 7.19 -32.01
C ASN A 463 15.72 7.79 -33.18
N ALA A 464 14.86 7.00 -33.82
CA ALA A 464 14.04 7.44 -34.95
C ALA A 464 13.05 8.55 -34.52
N ALA A 465 12.37 8.37 -33.38
CA ALA A 465 11.37 9.30 -32.87
C ALA A 465 11.92 10.73 -32.65
N GLN A 466 13.21 10.88 -32.33
CA GLN A 466 13.83 12.17 -32.09
C GLN A 466 14.06 12.99 -33.37
N THR A 467 14.05 12.34 -34.55
CA THR A 467 14.37 12.98 -35.84
C THR A 467 13.29 12.82 -36.90
N ASP A 468 12.29 11.97 -36.66
CA ASP A 468 11.16 11.75 -37.55
C ASP A 468 10.35 13.04 -37.75
N GLN A 469 10.29 13.49 -39.01
CA GLN A 469 9.67 14.76 -39.36
C GLN A 469 8.15 14.76 -39.15
N THR A 470 7.49 13.61 -39.29
CA THR A 470 6.05 13.47 -39.02
C THR A 470 5.77 13.66 -37.54
N VAL A 471 6.58 13.01 -36.69
CA VAL A 471 6.49 13.17 -35.23
C VAL A 471 6.77 14.61 -34.83
N LEU A 472 7.88 15.21 -35.29
CA LEU A 472 8.24 16.59 -34.92
C LEU A 472 7.19 17.61 -35.38
N ALA A 473 6.65 17.46 -36.60
CA ALA A 473 5.58 18.32 -37.10
C ALA A 473 4.28 18.17 -36.29
N ALA A 474 3.88 16.94 -35.96
CA ALA A 474 2.70 16.69 -35.14
C ALA A 474 2.84 17.27 -33.73
N ARG A 475 4.01 17.12 -33.11
CA ARG A 475 4.31 17.72 -31.80
C ARG A 475 4.23 19.24 -31.84
N GLN A 476 4.83 19.87 -32.86
CA GLN A 476 4.77 21.32 -33.02
C GLN A 476 3.33 21.80 -33.27
N GLN A 477 2.56 21.09 -34.08
CA GLN A 477 1.17 21.45 -34.40
C GLN A 477 0.26 21.36 -33.17
N LEU A 478 0.45 20.33 -32.34
CA LEU A 478 -0.40 20.05 -31.18
C LEU A 478 0.12 20.67 -29.88
N GLY A 479 1.32 21.27 -29.91
CA GLY A 479 2.00 21.80 -28.73
C GLY A 479 2.34 20.70 -27.72
N ALA A 480 2.98 19.62 -28.16
CA ALA A 480 3.30 18.46 -27.34
C ALA A 480 4.73 18.51 -26.76
N ASP A 481 4.83 18.85 -25.47
CA ASP A 481 6.08 18.89 -24.70
C ASP A 481 6.83 17.56 -24.73
N ALA A 482 6.09 16.46 -24.74
CA ALA A 482 6.60 15.10 -24.73
C ALA A 482 5.95 14.21 -25.79
N PHE A 483 6.63 13.12 -26.11
CA PHE A 483 6.17 12.10 -27.03
C PHE A 483 6.30 10.72 -26.39
N TYR A 484 5.24 9.92 -26.49
CA TYR A 484 5.25 8.53 -26.06
C TYR A 484 4.80 7.63 -27.20
N TYR A 485 5.56 6.58 -27.50
CA TYR A 485 5.28 5.62 -28.57
C TYR A 485 5.13 4.21 -28.03
N GLU A 486 4.02 3.55 -28.35
CA GLU A 486 3.80 2.14 -28.05
C GLU A 486 3.81 1.31 -29.35
N ASP A 487 4.58 0.22 -29.33
CA ASP A 487 4.69 -0.71 -30.46
C ASP A 487 4.82 -2.15 -29.96
N TYR A 488 4.48 -3.10 -30.82
CA TYR A 488 4.73 -4.51 -30.62
C TYR A 488 6.20 -4.86 -30.90
N TYR A 489 6.93 -5.14 -29.83
CA TYR A 489 8.21 -5.84 -29.86
C TYR A 489 8.01 -7.23 -29.27
N ASN A 490 8.69 -8.25 -29.80
CA ASN A 490 8.81 -9.55 -29.14
C ASN A 490 9.81 -9.40 -27.99
N ALA A 491 9.40 -8.70 -26.94
CA ALA A 491 10.25 -8.26 -25.86
C ALA A 491 10.22 -9.30 -24.74
N THR A 492 11.39 -9.71 -24.26
CA THR A 492 11.46 -10.41 -22.98
C THR A 492 11.28 -9.39 -21.84
N ALA A 493 10.93 -9.85 -20.63
CA ALA A 493 10.69 -8.99 -19.47
C ALA A 493 11.86 -8.01 -19.13
N ALA A 494 13.05 -8.21 -19.69
CA ALA A 494 14.23 -7.39 -19.45
C ALA A 494 14.29 -6.05 -20.21
N SER A 495 13.44 -5.82 -21.22
CA SER A 495 13.41 -4.54 -21.96
C SER A 495 11.97 -4.14 -22.31
N CYS A 496 11.23 -3.60 -21.34
CA CYS A 496 9.83 -3.20 -21.53
C CYS A 496 9.62 -1.80 -22.11
N GLY A 497 10.66 -0.97 -22.09
CA GLY A 497 10.61 0.40 -22.57
C GLY A 497 11.99 1.04 -22.56
N LEU A 498 12.09 2.22 -23.17
CA LEU A 498 13.26 3.08 -23.15
C LEU A 498 12.84 4.55 -23.15
N GLY A 499 13.52 5.36 -22.33
CA GLY A 499 13.40 6.81 -22.32
C GLY A 499 14.78 7.45 -22.34
N VAL A 500 14.91 8.60 -23.01
CA VAL A 500 16.15 9.38 -22.93
C VAL A 500 16.30 9.91 -21.50
N LEU A 501 17.43 9.63 -20.85
CA LEU A 501 17.72 10.12 -19.52
C LEU A 501 18.12 11.62 -19.55
N SER A 502 17.51 12.42 -18.67
CA SER A 502 17.92 13.82 -18.41
C SER A 502 17.79 14.78 -19.61
N VAL A 503 16.67 14.74 -20.32
CA VAL A 503 16.40 15.49 -21.55
C VAL A 503 16.60 17.02 -21.43
N THR A 504 17.53 17.57 -22.19
CA THR A 504 17.79 19.03 -22.27
C THR A 504 17.23 19.70 -23.53
N GLN A 505 16.80 18.91 -24.52
CA GLN A 505 16.24 19.40 -25.79
C GLN A 505 14.87 18.76 -26.01
N ARG A 506 13.90 19.54 -26.50
CA ARG A 506 12.51 19.09 -26.67
C ARG A 506 12.37 17.86 -27.58
N GLU A 507 13.21 17.74 -28.59
CA GLU A 507 13.24 16.62 -29.54
C GLU A 507 13.55 15.30 -28.83
N ALA A 508 14.33 15.34 -27.74
CA ALA A 508 14.73 14.18 -26.95
C ALA A 508 13.72 13.80 -25.84
N MET A 509 12.62 14.55 -25.67
CA MET A 509 11.55 14.23 -24.70
C MET A 509 10.66 13.10 -25.23
N VAL A 510 11.26 11.91 -25.32
CA VAL A 510 10.73 10.70 -25.96
C VAL A 510 10.81 9.52 -25.00
N GLY A 511 9.67 8.84 -24.84
CA GLY A 511 9.58 7.52 -24.19
C GLY A 511 8.97 6.50 -25.15
N ILE A 512 9.48 5.27 -25.11
CA ILE A 512 9.02 4.15 -25.92
C ILE A 512 8.57 3.01 -25.00
N GLY A 513 7.41 2.43 -25.26
CA GLY A 513 6.88 1.25 -24.57
C GLY A 513 6.73 0.06 -25.51
N ALA A 514 6.92 -1.14 -24.97
CA ALA A 514 6.58 -2.39 -25.64
C ALA A 514 5.16 -2.83 -25.25
N LEU A 515 4.32 -3.11 -26.25
CA LEU A 515 2.93 -3.56 -26.07
C LEU A 515 2.81 -4.85 -25.24
N GLU A 516 3.80 -5.74 -25.32
CA GLU A 516 3.83 -6.99 -24.54
C GLU A 516 4.02 -6.75 -23.03
N CYS A 517 4.35 -5.53 -22.63
CA CYS A 517 4.43 -5.12 -21.24
C CYS A 517 3.12 -4.45 -20.75
N GLY A 518 3.05 -4.21 -19.45
CA GLY A 518 1.89 -3.55 -18.83
C GLY A 518 1.77 -2.08 -19.22
N THR A 519 0.62 -1.47 -18.94
CA THR A 519 0.40 -0.02 -19.15
C THR A 519 1.19 0.88 -18.18
N THR A 520 1.88 0.30 -17.20
CA THR A 520 2.69 1.01 -16.21
C THR A 520 4.03 1.52 -16.75
N ILE A 521 4.37 1.28 -18.03
CA ILE A 521 5.66 1.66 -18.58
C ILE A 521 5.76 3.18 -18.80
N LEU A 522 4.67 3.87 -19.18
CA LEU A 522 4.70 5.31 -19.45
C LEU A 522 5.27 6.11 -18.27
N ARG A 523 4.84 5.84 -17.04
CA ARG A 523 5.33 6.53 -15.83
C ARG A 523 6.82 6.28 -15.57
N HIS A 524 7.34 5.13 -15.96
CA HIS A 524 8.75 4.79 -15.81
C HIS A 524 9.60 5.55 -16.83
N GLU A 525 9.21 5.51 -18.12
CA GLU A 525 9.97 6.20 -19.17
C GLU A 525 9.87 7.72 -19.07
N LEU A 526 8.71 8.25 -18.66
CA LEU A 526 8.58 9.68 -18.37
C LEU A 526 9.55 10.10 -17.26
N ALA A 527 9.77 9.27 -16.24
CA ALA A 527 10.72 9.60 -15.18
C ALA A 527 12.17 9.61 -15.67
N HIS A 528 12.58 8.71 -16.56
CA HIS A 528 13.87 8.83 -17.25
C HIS A 528 13.97 10.17 -18.00
N ASN A 529 12.92 10.57 -18.72
CA ASN A 529 12.93 11.86 -19.40
C ASN A 529 13.04 13.05 -18.43
N MET A 530 12.41 12.92 -17.26
CA MET A 530 12.55 13.86 -16.13
C MET A 530 13.89 13.70 -15.37
N GLY A 531 14.83 12.91 -15.88
CA GLY A 531 16.19 12.79 -15.36
C GLY A 531 16.37 11.85 -14.18
N ILE A 532 15.45 10.92 -13.98
CA ILE A 532 15.49 9.99 -12.84
C ILE A 532 16.09 8.66 -13.27
N ALA A 533 17.10 8.20 -12.54
CA ALA A 533 17.72 6.89 -12.73
C ALA A 533 17.01 5.77 -11.97
N HIS A 534 17.31 4.52 -12.32
CA HIS A 534 16.90 3.36 -11.52
C HIS A 534 17.53 3.39 -10.12
N ALA A 535 16.92 2.66 -9.19
CA ALA A 535 17.33 2.68 -7.79
C ALA A 535 18.78 2.25 -7.48
N ASN A 536 19.37 1.41 -8.34
CA ASN A 536 20.73 0.90 -8.18
C ASN A 536 21.74 1.62 -9.09
N GLU A 537 21.32 2.68 -9.78
CA GLU A 537 22.15 3.45 -10.69
C GLU A 537 22.46 4.84 -10.13
N ASN A 538 23.60 5.41 -10.53
CA ASN A 538 24.08 6.73 -10.09
C ASN A 538 24.29 7.69 -11.28
N ASN A 539 23.52 7.52 -12.35
CA ASN A 539 23.60 8.26 -13.62
C ASN A 539 22.46 9.27 -13.81
N GLY A 540 21.62 9.51 -12.79
CA GLY A 540 20.53 10.48 -12.85
C GLY A 540 21.02 11.93 -13.08
N ALA A 541 20.09 12.84 -13.36
CA ALA A 541 20.39 14.26 -13.62
C ALA A 541 21.18 14.92 -12.48
N THR A 542 20.94 14.46 -11.26
CA THR A 542 21.65 14.85 -10.04
C THR A 542 21.93 13.60 -9.21
N ALA A 543 22.82 13.70 -8.21
CA ALA A 543 23.18 12.56 -7.34
C ALA A 543 21.98 11.94 -6.59
N TYR A 544 20.93 12.73 -6.35
CA TYR A 544 19.71 12.30 -5.67
C TYR A 544 18.56 11.91 -6.60
N ALA A 545 18.70 12.12 -7.92
CA ALA A 545 17.67 11.86 -8.92
C ALA A 545 17.62 10.36 -9.29
N LYS A 546 17.17 9.53 -8.36
CA LYS A 546 17.09 8.08 -8.54
C LYS A 546 15.98 7.42 -7.73
N GLY A 547 15.63 6.20 -8.14
CA GLY A 547 14.74 5.33 -7.40
C GLY A 547 15.26 4.92 -6.02
N TYR A 548 14.39 4.30 -5.21
CA TYR A 548 14.75 3.80 -3.89
C TYR A 548 14.71 2.28 -3.80
N HIS A 549 15.89 1.65 -3.67
CA HIS A 549 16.03 0.21 -3.71
C HIS A 549 15.29 -0.52 -2.58
N MET A 550 14.91 0.16 -1.49
CA MET A 550 14.17 -0.43 -0.37
C MET A 550 12.67 -0.62 -0.65
N THR A 551 12.09 0.17 -1.56
CA THR A 551 10.66 0.15 -1.92
C THR A 551 10.47 -0.28 -3.37
N LYS A 552 9.34 -0.90 -3.72
CA LYS A 552 9.07 -1.31 -5.12
C LYS A 552 8.43 -0.19 -5.97
N GLU A 553 8.97 1.01 -5.82
CA GLU A 553 8.48 2.24 -6.46
C GLU A 553 8.77 2.26 -7.98
N ILE A 554 8.34 3.29 -8.71
CA ILE A 554 8.33 3.29 -10.18
C ILE A 554 9.72 3.03 -10.78
N MET A 555 10.77 3.54 -10.16
CA MET A 555 12.16 3.38 -10.60
C MET A 555 12.86 2.16 -9.97
N ASN A 556 12.08 1.29 -9.32
CA ASN A 556 12.51 0.02 -8.74
C ASN A 556 11.39 -1.04 -8.78
N ASP A 557 11.37 -1.90 -9.79
CA ASP A 557 10.33 -2.91 -10.09
C ASP A 557 8.95 -2.36 -10.51
N ASN A 558 8.66 -1.06 -10.33
CA ASN A 558 7.47 -0.40 -10.86
C ASN A 558 6.13 -1.01 -10.37
N VAL A 559 6.07 -1.41 -9.10
CA VAL A 559 4.90 -2.09 -8.50
C VAL A 559 3.94 -1.10 -7.84
N ILE A 560 4.44 -0.20 -7.00
CA ILE A 560 3.60 0.79 -6.31
C ILE A 560 3.58 2.14 -7.05
N PRO A 561 2.47 2.89 -7.05
CA PRO A 561 2.30 4.12 -7.82
C PRO A 561 2.94 5.32 -7.11
N TYR A 562 4.25 5.26 -6.89
CA TYR A 562 5.03 6.31 -6.26
C TYR A 562 6.39 6.42 -6.95
N TYR A 563 6.90 7.63 -7.06
CA TYR A 563 8.32 7.97 -7.17
C TYR A 563 8.92 8.19 -5.78
N SER A 564 10.25 8.06 -5.68
CA SER A 564 10.96 8.29 -4.42
C SER A 564 10.79 9.72 -3.91
N ASN A 565 10.38 9.85 -2.65
CA ASN A 565 10.18 11.08 -1.90
C ASN A 565 10.40 10.81 -0.39
N PRO A 566 11.42 11.41 0.25
CA PRO A 566 11.73 11.16 1.66
C PRO A 566 10.65 11.61 2.65
N ARG A 567 9.65 12.37 2.19
CA ARG A 567 8.56 12.91 3.02
C ARG A 567 7.28 12.09 2.96
N ILE A 568 7.29 10.99 2.20
CA ILE A 568 6.17 10.07 2.02
C ILE A 568 6.57 8.71 2.59
N TYR A 569 5.61 7.99 3.15
CA TYR A 569 5.85 6.71 3.83
C TYR A 569 4.97 5.62 3.24
N THR A 570 5.49 4.39 3.20
CA THR A 570 4.73 3.25 2.68
C THR A 570 3.48 2.98 3.53
N PRO A 571 2.32 2.69 2.92
CA PRO A 571 1.09 2.44 3.67
C PRO A 571 1.19 1.27 4.64
N ASP A 572 1.92 0.22 4.27
CA ASP A 572 2.08 -1.02 5.04
C ASP A 572 2.94 -0.82 6.30
N TYR A 573 4.22 -0.48 6.12
CA TYR A 573 5.23 -0.49 7.17
C TYR A 573 5.65 0.90 7.63
N GLY A 574 5.25 1.97 6.93
CA GLY A 574 5.69 3.33 7.25
C GLY A 574 7.17 3.58 6.92
N VAL A 575 7.72 2.83 5.95
CA VAL A 575 9.09 3.04 5.45
C VAL A 575 9.10 4.34 4.65
N ALA A 576 10.04 5.25 4.93
CA ALA A 576 10.19 6.46 4.14
C ALA A 576 10.52 6.07 2.69
N MET A 577 9.85 6.68 1.70
CA MET A 577 10.05 6.35 0.28
C MET A 577 11.23 7.10 -0.33
N GLY A 578 12.29 7.37 0.43
CA GLY A 578 13.46 8.10 -0.03
C GLY A 578 14.37 8.50 1.12
N ILE A 579 15.47 9.18 0.79
CA ILE A 579 16.45 9.70 1.74
C ILE A 579 16.73 11.15 1.34
N GLU A 580 16.55 12.08 2.29
CA GLU A 580 16.72 13.50 2.01
C GLU A 580 18.12 13.80 1.48
N ASN A 581 18.20 14.50 0.35
CA ASN A 581 19.43 14.83 -0.39
C ASN A 581 20.22 13.64 -0.99
N GLU A 582 19.73 12.41 -0.89
CA GLU A 582 20.40 11.22 -1.47
C GLU A 582 19.52 10.43 -2.44
N ILE A 583 18.21 10.35 -2.18
CA ILE A 583 17.23 9.61 -2.97
C ILE A 583 15.90 10.39 -2.92
N ASP A 584 15.71 11.26 -3.90
CA ASP A 584 14.56 12.17 -3.99
C ASP A 584 14.23 12.48 -5.46
N ALA A 585 13.60 11.51 -6.13
CA ALA A 585 13.19 11.66 -7.52
C ALA A 585 12.22 12.83 -7.69
N VAL A 586 11.26 12.98 -6.76
CA VAL A 586 10.24 14.04 -6.84
C VAL A 586 10.86 15.43 -6.83
N ARG A 587 11.87 15.68 -5.99
CA ARG A 587 12.60 16.96 -6.04
C ARG A 587 13.19 17.21 -7.42
N ALA A 588 13.91 16.24 -7.98
CA ALA A 588 14.52 16.38 -9.30
C ALA A 588 13.48 16.63 -10.40
N MET A 589 12.35 15.89 -10.37
CA MET A 589 11.23 16.10 -11.28
C MET A 589 10.63 17.50 -11.13
N ASN A 590 10.46 17.97 -9.89
CA ASN A 590 9.89 19.28 -9.59
C ASN A 590 10.77 20.44 -10.07
N GLU A 591 12.09 20.32 -9.92
CA GLU A 591 13.09 21.28 -10.40
C GLU A 591 13.09 21.37 -11.94
N ARG A 592 12.76 20.27 -12.64
CA ARG A 592 12.73 20.22 -14.12
C ARG A 592 11.37 20.49 -14.75
N SER A 593 10.29 20.29 -14.00
CA SER A 593 8.90 20.40 -14.50
C SER A 593 8.66 21.67 -15.33
N LYS A 594 9.18 22.82 -14.88
CA LYS A 594 9.05 24.10 -15.57
C LYS A 594 9.68 24.08 -16.96
N THR A 595 10.93 23.64 -17.06
CA THR A 595 11.65 23.58 -18.33
C THR A 595 10.94 22.68 -19.33
N VAL A 596 10.42 21.54 -18.86
CA VAL A 596 9.76 20.56 -19.74
C VAL A 596 8.39 21.04 -20.20
N SER A 597 7.59 21.65 -19.32
CA SER A 597 6.26 22.18 -19.67
C SER A 597 6.29 23.45 -20.54
N GLU A 598 7.48 23.91 -20.90
CA GLU A 598 7.71 25.11 -21.72
C GLU A 598 8.44 24.74 -23.03
N PHE A 599 8.44 23.45 -23.42
CA PHE A 599 9.07 23.00 -24.65
C PHE A 599 8.29 23.38 -25.91
N TYR A 600 6.97 23.50 -25.84
CA TYR A 600 6.10 23.93 -26.94
C TYR A 600 5.04 24.96 -26.56
#